data_AF-V7FJH8-F1
#
_entry.id   AF-V7FJH8-F1
#
_cell.length_a   1.000
_cell.length_b   1.000
_cell.length_c   1.000
_cell.angle_alpha   90.00
_cell.angle_beta   90.00
_cell.angle_gamma   90.00
#
_symmetry.space_group_name_H-M   'P 1'
#
loop_
_entity.id
_entity.type
_entity.pdbx_description
1 polymer ?
#
loop_
_entity_poly.entity_id
_entity_poly.type
_entity_poly.pdbx_seq_one_letter_code
_entity_poly.pdbx_strand_id
1 'polypeptide(L)'
;MEPGKRLGWHTDATEETQYIIAGTGELHIEGGSIHPVRPGSVLVLPTPVRHDLVNTGTETLRAVAFFAAAMFTQTFDDVMLPPKSHVLGTPNRAG
;
A
#
# COMPACT_ATOMS: atom_id res chain seq x y z
N MET A 1 -9.31 5.32 -0.14
CA MET A 1 -9.30 4.71 -1.48
C MET A 1 -10.74 4.44 -1.90
N GLU A 2 -11.20 5.03 -3.00
CA GLU A 2 -12.58 4.88 -3.48
C GLU A 2 -12.86 3.46 -4.03
N PRO A 3 -14.14 3.04 -4.14
CA PRO A 3 -14.51 1.74 -4.71
C PRO A 3 -13.89 1.47 -6.08
N GLY A 4 -13.37 0.26 -6.28
CA GLY A 4 -12.71 -0.17 -7.51
C GLY A 4 -11.33 0.46 -7.76
N LYS A 5 -10.81 1.26 -6.82
CA LYS A 5 -9.44 1.77 -6.86
C LYS A 5 -8.50 0.83 -6.10
N ARG A 6 -7.20 1.00 -6.38
CA ARG A 6 -6.09 0.28 -5.74
C ARG A 6 -4.97 1.25 -5.39
N LEU A 7 -4.09 0.88 -4.47
CA LEU A 7 -2.94 1.67 -4.07
C LEU A 7 -1.87 1.69 -5.18
N GLY A 8 -1.70 0.57 -5.86
CA GLY A 8 -0.68 0.31 -6.87
C GLY A 8 0.27 -0.79 -6.40
N TRP A 9 0.72 -1.64 -7.33
CA TRP A 9 1.76 -2.62 -7.02
C TRP A 9 3.06 -1.92 -6.66
N HIS A 10 3.64 -2.26 -5.51
CA HIS A 10 4.89 -1.67 -5.05
C HIS A 10 5.65 -2.54 -4.04
N THR A 11 6.90 -2.16 -3.77
CA THR A 11 7.73 -2.65 -2.67
C THR A 11 8.22 -1.50 -1.80
N ASP A 12 8.40 -1.75 -0.51
CA ASP A 12 8.97 -0.80 0.44
C ASP A 12 10.37 -1.22 0.88
N ALA A 13 11.27 -0.26 1.02
CA ALA A 13 12.63 -0.48 1.54
C ALA A 13 12.68 -0.67 3.08
N THR A 14 11.53 -0.71 3.74
CA THR A 14 11.36 -0.97 5.18
C THR A 14 10.08 -1.78 5.39
N GLU A 15 9.95 -2.45 6.54
CA GLU A 15 8.68 -3.11 6.90
C GLU A 15 7.55 -2.07 6.99
N GLU A 16 6.40 -2.43 6.40
CA GLU A 16 5.14 -1.70 6.50
C GLU A 16 4.13 -2.49 7.33
N THR A 17 3.46 -1.80 8.26
CA THR A 17 2.26 -2.31 8.93
C THR A 17 1.07 -1.44 8.56
N GLN A 18 0.01 -2.05 8.03
CA GLN A 18 -1.23 -1.34 7.72
C GLN A 18 -2.36 -1.75 8.66
N TYR A 19 -3.16 -0.78 9.10
CA TYR A 19 -4.41 -1.00 9.83
C TYR A 19 -5.61 -0.49 9.04
N ILE A 20 -6.60 -1.36 8.84
CA ILE A 20 -7.83 -1.01 8.12
C ILE A 20 -8.86 -0.43 9.09
N ILE A 21 -9.22 0.82 8.84
CA ILE A 21 -10.12 1.63 9.66
C ILE A 21 -11.58 1.44 9.21
N ALA A 22 -11.82 1.48 7.89
CA ALA A 22 -13.14 1.40 7.28
C ALA A 22 -13.06 0.79 5.87
N GLY A 23 -14.19 0.28 5.35
CA GLY A 23 -14.24 -0.37 4.05
C GLY A 23 -13.72 -1.80 4.04
N THR A 24 -13.92 -2.46 2.90
CA THR A 24 -13.49 -3.84 2.65
C THR A 24 -12.69 -3.89 1.36
N GLY A 25 -11.74 -4.83 1.30
CA GLY A 25 -10.86 -4.95 0.15
C GLY A 25 -10.09 -6.24 0.15
N GLU A 26 -9.01 -6.25 -0.61
CA GLU A 26 -8.07 -7.35 -0.71
C GLU A 26 -6.63 -6.82 -0.68
N LEU A 27 -5.74 -7.51 0.03
CA LEU A 27 -4.30 -7.37 -0.09
C LEU A 27 -3.81 -8.44 -1.07
N HIS A 28 -3.25 -8.00 -2.19
CA HIS A 28 -2.65 -8.86 -3.20
C HIS A 28 -1.14 -8.90 -2.95
N ILE A 29 -0.56 -10.09 -2.93
CA ILE A 29 0.87 -10.32 -2.73
C ILE A 29 1.46 -11.01 -3.98
N GLU A 30 2.71 -10.70 -4.30
CA GLU A 30 3.49 -11.44 -5.30
C GLU A 30 3.37 -12.97 -5.10
N GLY A 31 3.34 -13.71 -6.20
CA GLY A 31 3.09 -15.16 -6.17
C GLY A 31 1.61 -15.54 -6.12
N GLY A 32 0.70 -14.55 -6.13
CA GLY A 32 -0.74 -14.76 -6.35
C GLY A 32 -1.57 -14.97 -5.08
N SER A 33 -0.98 -14.74 -3.90
CA SER A 33 -1.76 -14.78 -2.65
C SER A 33 -2.66 -13.55 -2.55
N ILE A 34 -3.92 -13.78 -2.19
CA ILE A 34 -4.94 -12.74 -2.01
C ILE A 34 -5.54 -12.91 -0.62
N HIS A 35 -5.51 -11.84 0.17
CA HIS A 35 -6.03 -11.84 1.54
C HIS A 35 -7.16 -10.82 1.67
N PRO A 36 -8.37 -11.23 2.10
CA PRO A 36 -9.46 -10.27 2.34
C PRO A 36 -9.14 -9.38 3.54
N VAL A 37 -9.48 -8.10 3.42
CA VAL A 37 -9.29 -7.11 4.49
C VAL A 37 -10.60 -6.40 4.81
N ARG A 38 -10.77 -6.03 6.08
CA ARG A 38 -11.97 -5.40 6.62
C ARG A 38 -11.59 -4.54 7.82
N PRO A 39 -12.51 -3.73 8.39
CA PRO A 39 -12.20 -2.93 9.57
C PRO A 39 -11.67 -3.82 10.71
N GLY A 40 -10.56 -3.39 11.31
CA GLY A 40 -9.84 -4.14 12.33
C GLY A 40 -8.75 -5.08 11.81
N SER A 41 -8.61 -5.28 10.50
CA SER A 41 -7.49 -6.04 9.92
C SER A 41 -6.16 -5.32 10.17
N VAL A 42 -5.13 -6.09 10.53
CA VAL A 42 -3.72 -5.66 10.61
C VAL A 42 -2.91 -6.48 9.62
N LEU A 43 -2.13 -5.80 8.80
CA LEU A 43 -1.32 -6.37 7.73
C LEU A 43 0.13 -6.04 8.07
N VAL A 44 1.03 -7.03 8.06
CA VAL A 44 2.47 -6.84 8.28
C VAL A 44 3.20 -7.32 7.03
N LEU A 45 3.94 -6.41 6.39
CA LEU A 45 4.56 -6.58 5.09
C LEU A 45 6.09 -6.44 5.26
N PRO A 46 6.83 -7.56 5.32
CA PRO A 46 8.28 -7.52 5.39
C PRO A 46 8.91 -6.91 4.13
N THR A 47 10.09 -6.32 4.27
CA THR A 47 10.89 -5.92 3.10
C THR A 47 11.45 -7.13 2.35
N PRO A 48 11.48 -7.15 1.01
CA PRO A 48 10.86 -6.23 0.05
C PRO A 48 9.61 -6.87 -0.60
N VAL A 49 8.60 -7.27 0.18
CA VAL A 49 7.43 -7.98 -0.36
C VAL A 49 6.62 -7.05 -1.28
N ARG A 50 6.50 -7.46 -2.54
CA ARG A 50 5.69 -6.73 -3.53
C ARG A 50 4.22 -6.99 -3.28
N HIS A 51 3.46 -5.92 -3.10
CA HIS A 51 2.07 -5.99 -2.68
C HIS A 51 1.21 -4.87 -3.27
N ASP A 52 -0.11 -5.02 -3.17
CA ASP A 52 -1.08 -4.00 -3.53
C ASP A 52 -2.38 -4.14 -2.72
N LEU A 53 -2.88 -3.01 -2.22
CA LEU A 53 -4.15 -2.93 -1.53
C LEU A 53 -5.25 -2.49 -2.50
N VAL A 54 -6.25 -3.33 -2.70
CA VAL A 54 -7.37 -3.12 -3.62
C VAL A 54 -8.66 -2.89 -2.84
N ASN A 55 -9.40 -1.83 -3.17
CA ASN A 55 -10.77 -1.65 -2.69
C ASN A 55 -11.75 -2.42 -3.58
N THR A 56 -12.14 -3.62 -3.14
CA THR A 56 -13.17 -4.45 -3.79
C THR A 56 -14.58 -4.23 -3.21
N GLY A 57 -14.70 -3.38 -2.19
CA GLY A 57 -15.98 -3.01 -1.57
C GLY A 57 -16.74 -1.91 -2.30
N THR A 58 -17.87 -1.52 -1.72
CA THR A 58 -18.76 -0.46 -2.24
C THR A 58 -18.62 0.88 -1.53
N GLU A 59 -17.82 0.95 -0.46
CA GLU A 59 -17.54 2.16 0.31
C GLU A 59 -16.05 2.54 0.24
N THR A 60 -15.70 3.76 0.66
CA THR A 60 -14.30 4.19 0.73
C THR A 60 -13.51 3.35 1.74
N LEU A 61 -12.49 2.65 1.27
CA LEU A 61 -11.51 1.96 2.11
C LEU A 61 -10.57 3.00 2.74
N ARG A 62 -10.47 2.99 4.07
CA ARG A 62 -9.56 3.83 4.86
C ARG A 62 -8.55 2.97 5.58
N ALA A 63 -7.28 3.24 5.36
CA ALA A 63 -6.17 2.56 6.03
C ALA A 63 -5.18 3.59 6.57
N VAL A 64 -4.47 3.21 7.63
CA VAL A 64 -3.27 3.92 8.11
C VAL A 64 -2.09 2.97 8.01
N ALA A 65 -0.98 3.47 7.46
CA ALA A 65 0.27 2.74 7.32
C ALA A 65 1.31 3.27 8.31
N PHE A 66 2.05 2.35 8.91
CA PHE A 66 3.19 2.59 9.78
C PHE A 66 4.41 1.95 9.17
N PHE A 67 5.55 2.63 9.24
CA PHE A 67 6.80 2.16 8.65
C PHE A 67 7.89 2.10 9.72
N ALA A 68 8.73 1.06 9.67
CA ALA A 68 9.79 0.86 10.66
C ALA A 68 10.95 1.88 10.53
N ALA A 69 10.98 2.70 9.48
CA ALA A 69 11.95 3.76 9.28
C ALA A 69 11.26 5.11 9.04
N ALA A 70 11.85 6.18 9.59
CA ALA A 70 11.39 7.54 9.35
C ALA A 70 11.67 8.04 7.92
N MET A 71 12.64 7.43 7.24
CA MET A 71 13.02 7.76 5.87
C MET A 71 13.33 6.49 5.09
N PHE A 72 12.64 6.30 3.97
CA PHE A 72 12.78 5.13 3.10
C PHE A 72 12.24 5.43 1.71
N THR A 73 12.43 4.51 0.78
CA THR A 73 11.89 4.57 -0.58
C THR A 73 10.84 3.50 -0.81
N GLN A 74 9.87 3.82 -1.64
CA GLN A 74 8.86 2.91 -2.17
C GLN A 74 9.04 2.84 -3.69
N THR A 75 8.99 1.64 -4.27
CA THR A 75 9.13 1.43 -5.71
C THR A 75 7.83 0.87 -6.27
N PHE A 76 7.13 1.68 -7.06
CA PHE A 76 5.87 1.37 -7.72
C PHE A 76 6.10 0.83 -9.14
N ASP A 77 5.31 -0.15 -9.54
CA ASP A 77 5.30 -0.69 -10.90
C ASP A 77 4.83 0.35 -11.93
N ASP A 78 3.83 1.15 -11.58
CA ASP A 78 3.29 2.22 -12.41
C ASP A 78 3.94 3.56 -12.09
N VAL A 79 4.04 4.45 -13.09
CA VAL A 79 4.55 5.81 -12.89
C VAL A 79 3.59 6.60 -12.02
N MET A 80 4.06 7.08 -10.88
CA MET A 80 3.27 7.92 -9.98
C MET A 80 3.29 9.38 -10.45
N LEU A 81 2.10 9.96 -10.64
CA LEU A 81 1.91 11.34 -11.06
C LEU A 81 1.90 12.31 -9.87
N PRO A 82 2.36 13.55 -10.11
CA PRO A 82 3.73 14.01 -9.81
C PRO A 82 4.36 13.29 -8.60
N PRO A 83 5.64 12.87 -8.66
CA PRO A 83 6.74 13.49 -9.42
C PRO A 83 7.07 12.86 -10.79
N LYS A 84 6.20 12.01 -11.37
CA LYS A 84 6.48 11.23 -12.60
C LYS A 84 7.65 10.26 -12.39
N SER A 85 7.60 9.51 -11.30
CA SER A 85 8.62 8.55 -10.90
C SER A 85 7.99 7.23 -10.49
N HIS A 86 8.73 6.14 -10.67
CA HIS A 86 8.42 4.84 -10.03
C HIS A 86 8.87 4.82 -8.57
N VAL A 87 9.85 5.65 -8.21
CA VAL A 87 10.41 5.69 -6.85
C VAL A 87 9.88 6.93 -6.13
N LEU A 88 9.22 6.72 -5.00
CA LEU A 88 8.79 7.75 -4.06
C LEU A 88 9.63 7.65 -2.78
N GLY A 89 9.96 8.79 -2.18
CA GLY A 89 10.70 8.85 -0.91
C GLY A 89 9.83 9.39 0.21
N THR A 90 10.00 8.83 1.41
CA THR A 90 9.36 9.30 2.65
C THR A 90 10.38 10.05 3.52
N PRO A 91 10.04 11.22 4.11
CA PRO A 91 8.88 12.03 3.75
C PRO A 91 8.97 12.48 2.29
N ASN A 92 7.84 12.80 1.67
CA ASN A 92 7.79 13.30 0.29
C ASN A 92 8.78 14.48 0.15
N ARG A 93 9.89 14.24 -0.55
CA ARG A 93 10.85 15.28 -0.89
C ARG A 93 10.47 15.85 -2.25
N ALA A 94 10.46 17.17 -2.36
CA ALA A 94 10.62 17.78 -3.67
C ALA A 94 11.99 17.31 -4.19
N GLY A 95 11.99 16.73 -5.40
CA GLY A 95 13.24 16.45 -6.11
C GLY A 95 14.05 17.73 -6.31
#